data_AF-A0A519N0P7-F1
#
_entry.id   AF-A0A519N0P7-F1
#
_cell.length_a   1.000
_cell.length_b   1.000
_cell.length_c   1.000
_cell.angle_alpha   90.00
_cell.angle_beta   90.00
_cell.angle_gamma   90.00
#
_symmetry.space_group_name_H-M   'P 1'
#
loop_
_entity.id
_entity.type
_entity.pdbx_description
1 polymer ?
#
loop_
_entity_poly.entity_id
_entity_poly.type
_entity_poly.pdbx_seq_one_letter_code
_entity_poly.pdbx_strand_id
1 'polypeptide(L)'
;MRTESAFTGLFLIGIIFRLLHFPGGSLFVILALSTLALLYFPFGFFFLSDKSIKNQNTALSIVTGLFLSTLVIGIEFGILNWPGANVLLIIGAISVIITLALTLSQKQTNKEESRKRYYDRLAIRQIFFLLVGLVAFFL
;
A
#
# COMPACT_ATOMS: atom_id res chain seq x y z
N MET A 1 8.20 0.90 -8.10
CA MET A 1 9.36 0.81 -7.21
C MET A 1 10.08 2.14 -7.00
N ARG A 2 10.43 2.96 -8.01
CA ARG A 2 11.16 4.22 -7.74
C ARG A 2 10.47 5.19 -6.75
N THR A 3 9.14 5.33 -6.83
CA THR A 3 8.37 6.22 -5.95
C THR A 3 8.19 5.64 -4.54
N GLU A 4 7.85 4.36 -4.45
CA GLU A 4 7.73 3.64 -3.18
C GLU A 4 9.06 3.63 -2.42
N SER A 5 10.19 3.42 -3.09
CA SER A 5 11.51 3.38 -2.46
C SER A 5 11.87 4.68 -1.73
N ALA A 6 11.48 5.84 -2.26
CA ALA A 6 11.75 7.12 -1.61
C ALA A 6 10.95 7.27 -0.29
N PHE A 7 9.65 6.95 -0.32
CA PHE A 7 8.81 7.00 0.88
C PHE A 7 9.13 5.90 1.89
N THR A 8 9.54 4.72 1.43
CA THR A 8 10.06 3.66 2.30
C THR A 8 11.33 4.13 3.03
N GLY A 9 12.25 4.81 2.34
CA GLY A 9 13.43 5.40 2.99
C GLY A 9 13.06 6.41 4.07
N LEU A 10 12.15 7.34 3.76
CA LEU A 10 11.66 8.33 4.72
C LEU A 10 10.96 7.69 5.93
N PHE A 11 10.14 6.66 5.67
CA PHE A 11 9.46 5.88 6.69
C PHE A 11 10.47 5.18 7.63
N LEU A 12 11.50 4.51 7.08
CA LEU A 12 12.53 3.84 7.87
C LEU A 12 13.29 4.83 8.76
N ILE A 13 13.64 6.02 8.24
CA ILE A 13 14.26 7.08 9.03
C ILE A 13 13.35 7.50 10.19
N GLY A 14 12.05 7.68 9.92
CA GLY A 14 11.06 8.03 10.94
C GLY A 14 10.93 6.97 12.05
N ILE A 15 10.90 5.69 11.67
CA ILE A 15 10.87 4.58 12.64
C ILE A 15 12.14 4.56 13.48
N ILE A 16 13.33 4.68 12.87
CA ILE A 16 14.60 4.71 13.60
C ILE A 16 14.61 5.87 14.60
N PHE A 17 14.23 7.07 14.17
CA PHE A 17 14.21 8.25 15.04
C PHE A 17 13.25 8.06 16.21
N ARG A 18 12.09 7.44 15.95
CA ARG A 18 11.14 7.14 17.01
C ARG A 18 11.65 6.10 18.00
N LEU A 19 12.30 5.04 17.53
CA LEU A 19 12.93 4.03 18.39
C LEU A 19 14.07 4.65 19.24
N LEU A 20 14.80 5.59 18.67
CA LEU A 20 15.84 6.36 19.37
C LEU A 20 15.29 7.50 20.26
N HIS A 21 13.96 7.65 20.35
CA HIS A 21 13.28 8.73 21.09
C HIS A 21 13.70 10.14 20.64
N PHE A 22 14.16 10.27 19.40
CA PHE A 22 14.54 11.56 18.83
C PHE A 22 13.29 12.40 18.53
N PRO A 23 13.27 13.69 18.91
CA PRO A 23 12.12 14.54 18.64
C PRO A 23 11.85 14.64 17.14
N GLY A 24 10.58 14.49 16.75
CA GLY A 24 10.15 14.59 15.35
C GLY A 24 10.11 13.26 14.57
N GLY A 25 10.50 12.12 15.14
CA GLY A 25 10.38 10.81 14.48
C GLY A 25 8.98 10.52 13.92
N SER A 26 7.94 10.86 14.68
CA SER A 26 6.55 10.72 14.27
C SER A 26 6.18 11.58 13.05
N LEU A 27 6.78 12.77 12.88
CA LEU A 27 6.51 13.63 11.73
C LEU A 27 6.99 12.98 10.43
N PHE A 28 8.13 12.30 10.45
CA PHE A 28 8.64 11.57 9.29
C PHE A 28 7.73 10.38 8.92
N VAL A 29 7.18 9.69 9.92
CA VAL A 29 6.19 8.61 9.69
C VAL A 29 4.92 9.16 9.05
N ILE A 30 4.37 10.24 9.59
CA ILE A 30 3.17 10.91 9.05
C ILE A 30 3.44 11.36 7.60
N LEU A 31 4.52 12.09 7.37
CA LEU A 31 4.86 12.59 6.03
C LEU A 31 5.04 11.45 5.03
N ALA A 32 5.68 10.35 5.41
CA ALA A 32 5.89 9.22 4.52
C ALA A 32 4.59 8.49 4.18
N LEU A 33 3.80 8.11 5.19
CA LEU A 33 2.61 7.27 5.00
C LEU A 33 1.41 8.06 4.50
N SER A 34 1.17 9.28 5.01
CA SER A 34 0.09 10.14 4.52
C SER A 34 0.31 10.54 3.07
N THR A 35 1.54 10.90 2.68
CA THR A 35 1.83 11.20 1.26
C THR A 35 1.62 9.96 0.40
N LEU A 36 2.07 8.78 0.83
CA LEU A 36 1.86 7.55 0.09
C LEU A 36 0.38 7.19 -0.07
N ALA A 37 -0.42 7.35 0.98
CA ALA A 37 -1.86 7.16 0.94
C ALA A 37 -2.53 8.14 -0.03
N LEU A 38 -2.17 9.42 0.02
CA LEU A 38 -2.67 10.45 -0.90
C LEU A 38 -2.28 10.20 -2.35
N LEU A 39 -1.12 9.58 -2.61
CA LEU A 39 -0.73 9.19 -3.97
C LEU A 39 -1.56 7.98 -4.44
N TYR A 40 -1.83 7.00 -3.58
CA TYR A 40 -2.60 5.83 -3.98
C TYR A 40 -4.09 6.11 -4.17
N PHE A 41 -4.66 7.07 -3.44
CA PHE A 41 -6.10 7.31 -3.44
C PHE A 41 -6.67 7.78 -4.80
N PRO A 42 -6.30 8.94 -5.39
CA PRO A 42 -6.79 9.32 -6.72
C PRO A 42 -5.86 8.85 -7.86
N PHE A 43 -4.58 8.56 -7.58
CA PHE A 43 -3.60 8.26 -8.62
C PHE A 43 -3.21 6.78 -8.71
N GLY A 44 -4.07 5.87 -8.23
CA GLY A 44 -3.87 4.42 -8.38
C GLY A 44 -3.61 3.99 -9.83
N PHE A 45 -4.32 4.57 -10.80
CA PHE A 45 -4.08 4.30 -12.23
C PHE A 45 -2.68 4.74 -12.72
N PHE A 46 -2.08 5.74 -12.09
CA PHE A 46 -0.78 6.26 -12.52
C PHE A 46 0.37 5.46 -11.90
N PHE A 47 0.25 5.11 -10.61
CA PHE A 47 1.32 4.45 -9.85
C PHE A 47 1.26 2.93 -9.88
N LEU A 48 0.07 2.34 -10.03
CA LEU A 48 -0.13 0.90 -9.99
C LEU A 48 -0.27 0.27 -11.38
N SER A 49 -0.67 1.04 -12.40
CA SER A 49 -0.79 0.55 -13.78
C SER A 49 0.53 0.60 -14.55
N ASP A 50 0.71 -0.32 -15.51
CA ASP A 50 1.87 -0.33 -16.39
C ASP A 50 1.53 0.26 -17.76
N LYS A 51 2.06 1.45 -18.06
CA LYS A 51 1.78 2.17 -19.31
C LYS A 51 2.29 1.44 -20.57
N SER A 52 3.18 0.46 -20.43
CA SER A 52 3.66 -0.35 -21.56
C SER A 52 2.65 -1.41 -22.03
N ILE A 53 1.63 -1.71 -21.20
CA ILE A 53 0.66 -2.77 -21.47
C ILE A 53 -0.65 -2.16 -21.98
N LYS A 54 -1.01 -2.44 -23.23
CA LYS A 54 -2.30 -2.05 -23.80
C LYS A 54 -3.45 -2.87 -23.19
N ASN A 55 -4.62 -2.24 -23.02
CA ASN A 55 -5.84 -2.85 -22.49
C ASN A 55 -5.70 -3.57 -21.13
N GLN A 56 -4.80 -3.09 -20.26
CA GLN A 56 -4.77 -3.56 -18.88
C GLN A 56 -6.01 -3.09 -18.12
N ASN A 57 -6.35 -3.81 -17.04
CA ASN A 57 -7.48 -3.44 -16.20
C ASN A 57 -7.12 -2.25 -15.29
N THR A 58 -7.22 -1.03 -15.82
CA THR A 58 -6.94 0.22 -15.10
C THR A 58 -7.92 0.43 -13.94
N ALA A 59 -9.17 -0.04 -14.07
CA ALA A 59 -10.15 0.05 -12.98
C ALA A 59 -9.69 -0.73 -11.75
N LEU A 60 -9.08 -1.91 -11.93
CA LEU A 60 -8.49 -2.67 -10.82
C LEU A 60 -7.38 -1.87 -10.13
N SER A 61 -6.50 -1.21 -10.88
CA SER A 61 -5.47 -0.32 -10.30
C SER A 61 -6.06 0.82 -9.47
N ILE A 62 -7.16 1.43 -9.93
CA ILE A 62 -7.82 2.53 -9.18
C ILE A 62 -8.40 2.00 -7.87
N VAL A 63 -9.18 0.92 -7.93
CA VAL A 63 -9.82 0.32 -6.74
C VAL A 63 -8.77 -0.19 -5.75
N THR A 64 -7.70 -0.85 -6.25
CA THR A 64 -6.59 -1.28 -5.41
C THR A 64 -5.85 -0.09 -4.78
N GLY A 65 -5.68 1.02 -5.51
CA GLY A 65 -5.09 2.25 -4.96
C GLY A 65 -5.92 2.82 -3.81
N LEU A 66 -7.23 2.89 -3.98
CA LEU A 66 -8.15 3.34 -2.93
C LEU A 66 -8.07 2.44 -1.68
N PHE A 67 -8.09 1.12 -1.83
CA PHE A 67 -8.01 0.21 -0.67
C PHE A 67 -6.63 0.17 -0.02
N LEU A 68 -5.55 0.24 -0.81
CA LEU A 68 -4.20 0.37 -0.27
C LEU A 68 -4.05 1.68 0.51
N SER A 69 -4.65 2.78 0.06
CA SER A 69 -4.59 4.05 0.80
C SER A 69 -5.20 3.91 2.20
N THR A 70 -6.35 3.25 2.32
CA THR A 70 -6.99 2.97 3.63
C THR A 70 -6.09 2.12 4.52
N LEU A 71 -5.47 1.06 3.98
CA LEU A 71 -4.56 0.21 4.75
C LEU A 71 -3.29 0.96 5.19
N VAL A 72 -2.73 1.81 4.33
CA VAL A 72 -1.55 2.64 4.64
C VAL A 72 -1.86 3.63 5.77
N ILE A 73 -3.03 4.27 5.75
CA ILE A 73 -3.46 5.12 6.88
C ILE A 73 -3.68 4.30 8.15
N GLY A 74 -4.23 3.09 8.05
CA GLY A 74 -4.33 2.17 9.19
C GLY A 74 -2.96 1.84 9.79
N ILE A 75 -1.95 1.56 8.95
CA ILE A 75 -0.56 1.34 9.37
C ILE A 75 -0.01 2.57 10.10
N GLU A 76 -0.26 3.76 9.57
CA GLU A 76 0.16 5.02 10.20
C GLU A 76 -0.44 5.16 11.60
N PHE A 77 -1.75 4.95 11.74
CA PHE A 77 -2.44 5.04 13.02
C PHE A 77 -1.97 3.97 14.00
N GLY A 78 -1.76 2.73 13.55
CA GLY A 78 -1.25 1.64 14.39
C GLY A 78 0.13 1.96 14.92
N ILE A 79 1.04 2.35 14.03
CA ILE A 79 2.39 2.77 14.43
C ILE A 79 2.30 3.92 15.42
N LEU A 80 1.53 4.98 15.15
CA LEU A 80 1.43 6.18 16.01
C LEU A 80 0.60 5.98 17.30
N ASN A 81 0.03 4.80 17.53
CA ASN A 81 -0.88 4.51 18.64
C ASN A 81 -2.09 5.46 18.71
N TRP A 82 -2.60 5.84 17.54
CA TRP A 82 -3.77 6.71 17.44
C TRP A 82 -5.07 5.92 17.58
N PRO A 83 -6.11 6.53 18.17
CA PRO A 83 -7.40 5.86 18.34
C PRO A 83 -7.99 5.49 16.97
N GLY A 84 -8.60 4.30 16.89
CA GLY A 84 -9.20 3.79 15.65
C GLY A 84 -8.25 3.03 14.72
N ALA A 85 -6.97 2.87 15.07
CA ALA A 85 -5.99 2.11 14.29
C ALA A 85 -6.49 0.72 13.88
N ASN A 86 -6.97 -0.08 14.85
CA ASN A 86 -7.43 -1.45 14.61
C ASN A 86 -8.60 -1.51 13.62
N VAL A 87 -9.52 -0.54 13.71
CA VAL A 87 -10.67 -0.46 12.80
C VAL A 87 -10.19 -0.18 11.37
N LEU A 88 -9.29 0.79 11.19
CA LEU A 88 -8.73 1.13 9.88
C LEU A 88 -7.89 -0.01 9.29
N LEU A 89 -7.07 -0.68 10.13
CA LEU A 89 -6.27 -1.83 9.73
C LEU A 89 -7.15 -3.00 9.27
N ILE A 90 -8.21 -3.33 10.00
CA ILE A 90 -9.13 -4.41 9.63
C ILE A 90 -9.87 -4.09 8.33
N ILE A 91 -10.46 -2.89 8.22
CA ILE A 91 -11.20 -2.47 7.02
C ILE A 91 -10.28 -2.43 5.80
N GLY A 92 -9.09 -1.85 5.95
CA GLY A 92 -8.07 -1.78 4.92
C GLY A 92 -7.60 -3.17 4.49
N ALA A 93 -7.29 -4.06 5.44
CA ALA A 93 -6.84 -5.41 5.16
C ALA A 93 -7.89 -6.23 4.41
N ILE A 94 -9.15 -6.21 4.87
CA ILE A 94 -10.26 -6.92 4.20
C ILE A 94 -10.41 -6.41 2.76
N SER A 95 -10.39 -5.09 2.57
CA SER A 95 -10.55 -4.47 1.26
C SER A 95 -9.40 -4.83 0.31
N VAL A 96 -8.15 -4.82 0.81
CA VAL A 96 -6.97 -5.24 0.04
C VAL A 96 -7.03 -6.74 -0.29
N ILE A 97 -7.45 -7.61 0.65
CA ILE A 97 -7.63 -9.04 0.41
C ILE A 97 -8.65 -9.30 -0.72
N ILE A 98 -9.76 -8.56 -0.75
CA ILE A 98 -10.75 -8.67 -1.84
C ILE A 98 -10.09 -8.32 -3.18
N THR A 99 -9.36 -7.22 -3.27
CA THR A 99 -8.68 -6.86 -4.53
C THR A 99 -7.51 -7.77 -4.89
N LEU A 100 -6.85 -8.39 -3.90
CA LEU A 100 -5.81 -9.38 -4.12
C LEU A 100 -6.41 -10.65 -4.74
N ALA A 101 -7.54 -11.13 -4.23
CA ALA A 101 -8.27 -12.24 -4.83
C ALA A 101 -8.63 -11.94 -6.30
N LEU A 102 -9.19 -10.76 -6.58
CA LEU A 102 -9.49 -10.34 -7.96
C LEU A 102 -8.23 -10.27 -8.84
N THR A 103 -7.12 -9.75 -8.32
CA THR A 103 -5.83 -9.67 -9.02
C THR A 103 -5.30 -11.05 -9.38
N LEU A 104 -5.38 -12.01 -8.46
CA LEU A 104 -4.95 -13.39 -8.67
C LEU A 104 -5.87 -14.13 -9.66
N SER A 105 -7.19 -13.94 -9.55
CA SER A 105 -8.15 -14.50 -10.52
C SER A 105 -7.87 -13.97 -11.94
N GLN A 106 -7.66 -12.66 -12.10
CA GLN A 106 -7.33 -12.10 -13.41
C GLN A 106 -5.97 -12.56 -13.92
N LYS A 107 -4.97 -12.76 -13.05
CA LYS A 107 -3.70 -13.36 -13.43
C LYS A 107 -3.86 -14.76 -14.03
N GLN A 108 -4.71 -15.60 -13.43
CA GLN A 108 -4.96 -16.97 -13.90
C GLN A 108 -5.72 -17.00 -15.24
N THR A 109 -6.70 -16.12 -15.42
CA THR A 109 -7.51 -16.07 -16.65
C THR A 109 -6.74 -15.50 -17.85
N ASN A 110 -5.82 -14.56 -17.62
CA ASN A 110 -5.10 -13.90 -18.71
C ASN A 110 -3.95 -14.78 -19.25
N LYS A 111 -3.96 -15.04 -20.56
CA LYS A 111 -2.92 -15.83 -21.25
C LYS A 111 -1.67 -15.01 -21.62
N GLU A 112 -1.80 -13.69 -21.77
CA GLU A 112 -0.68 -12.81 -22.11
C GLU A 112 0.32 -12.64 -20.96
N GLU A 113 1.59 -12.95 -21.23
CA GLU A 113 2.69 -12.87 -20.25
C GLU A 113 2.96 -11.44 -19.78
N SER A 114 2.76 -10.44 -20.64
CA SER A 114 2.82 -9.02 -20.26
C SER A 114 1.81 -8.70 -19.15
N ARG A 115 0.56 -9.15 -19.29
CA ARG A 115 -0.52 -8.91 -18.31
C ARG A 115 -0.27 -9.65 -17.00
N LYS A 116 0.21 -10.91 -17.06
CA LYS A 116 0.59 -11.66 -15.86
C LYS A 116 1.62 -10.89 -15.03
N ARG A 117 2.66 -10.36 -15.67
CA ARG A 117 3.67 -9.51 -15.03
C ARG A 117 3.11 -8.23 -14.41
N TYR A 118 2.00 -7.68 -14.93
CA TYR A 118 1.29 -6.58 -14.28
C TYR A 118 0.59 -7.03 -12.99
N TYR A 119 -0.21 -8.10 -13.05
CA TYR A 119 -0.90 -8.63 -11.87
C TYR A 119 0.08 -9.12 -10.79
N ASP A 120 1.24 -9.67 -11.18
CA ASP A 120 2.30 -10.05 -10.24
C ASP A 120 2.85 -8.86 -9.47
N ARG A 121 3.18 -7.77 -10.17
CA ARG A 121 3.67 -6.56 -9.51
C ARG A 121 2.62 -5.92 -8.62
N LEU A 122 1.34 -6.01 -8.98
CA LEU A 122 0.25 -5.52 -8.15
C LEU A 122 0.08 -6.38 -6.89
N ALA A 123 0.07 -7.71 -7.04
CA ALA A 123 -0.07 -8.67 -5.94
C ALA A 123 1.08 -8.57 -4.94
N ILE A 124 2.33 -8.43 -5.42
CA ILE A 124 3.51 -8.26 -4.54
C ILE A 124 3.35 -7.02 -3.65
N ARG A 125 2.84 -5.90 -4.19
CA ARG A 125 2.59 -4.68 -3.40
C ARG A 125 1.50 -4.90 -2.35
N GLN A 126 0.39 -5.54 -2.72
CA GLN A 126 -0.70 -5.85 -1.79
C GLN A 126 -0.22 -6.75 -0.64
N ILE A 127 0.53 -7.81 -0.96
CA ILE A 127 1.09 -8.72 0.05
C ILE A 127 2.06 -7.98 0.98
N PHE A 128 2.93 -7.13 0.43
CA PHE A 128 3.85 -6.33 1.24
C PHE A 128 3.11 -5.46 2.26
N PHE A 129 2.10 -4.68 1.84
CA PHE A 129 1.34 -3.84 2.77
C PHE A 129 0.47 -4.64 3.74
N LEU A 130 -0.03 -5.82 3.35
CA LEU A 130 -0.73 -6.71 4.28
C LEU A 130 0.20 -7.21 5.39
N LEU A 131 1.44 -7.57 5.08
CA LEU A 131 2.43 -7.99 6.08
C LEU A 131 2.81 -6.83 7.02
N VAL A 132 3.04 -5.64 6.47
CA VAL A 132 3.32 -4.44 7.29
C VAL A 132 2.11 -4.07 8.15
N GLY A 133 0.90 -4.16 7.61
CA GLY A 133 -0.36 -3.95 8.34
C GLY A 133 -0.55 -4.93 9.48
N LEU A 134 -0.20 -6.20 9.27
CA LEU A 134 -0.23 -7.23 10.32
C LEU A 134 0.74 -6.88 11.46
N VAL A 135 1.96 -6.46 11.14
CA VAL A 135 2.91 -6.01 12.17
C VAL A 135 2.39 -4.80 12.93
N ALA A 136 1.86 -3.79 12.21
CA ALA A 136 1.31 -2.58 12.81
C ALA A 136 0.09 -2.81 13.69
N PHE A 137 -0.62 -3.93 13.52
CA PHE A 137 -1.76 -4.31 14.36
C PHE A 137 -1.34 -4.79 15.76
N PHE A 138 -0.11 -5.28 15.92
CA PHE A 138 0.44 -5.79 17.18
C PHE A 138 1.41 -4.82 17.88
N LEU A 139 1.70 -3.67 17.27
CA LEU A 139 2.45 -2.58 17.89
C LEU A 139 1.53 -1.76 18.81
#